data_AF-A0A250WZZ2-F1
#
_entry.id   AF-A0A250WZZ2-F1
#
_cell.length_a   1.000
_cell.length_b   1.000
_cell.length_c   1.000
_cell.angle_alpha   90.00
_cell.angle_beta   90.00
_cell.angle_gamma   90.00
#
_symmetry.space_group_name_H-M   'P 1'
#
loop_
_entity.id
_entity.type
_entity.pdbx_description
1 polymer ?
#
loop_
_entity_poly.entity_id
_entity_poly.type
_entity_poly.pdbx_seq_one_letter_code
_entity_poly.pdbx_strand_id
1 'polypeptide(L)'
;MSCGLRNLGQTALGVWESAYAQGDPNSVHKEERSPHVAETSQRLLVKMGHTVRKAVLHDVTVDIHEDIDEDENIRTMHQAAEIFDPETEYAYKYLQMFSACCVSFAYGAKDSANAAGPYAANWYVYNNSEIKATGRTPCPMWILTLAAFGIVCGLNTYGYNMIRVLGVKMAKMTPSRGYSAELSVALVVAVAVYFQLPISTTHCIFGAEIGVGMCESFDNGTNWALFAKTFIAWCFTVLISGLFSAFFFAAGEPFQPNNPVLT
;
A
#
# COMPACT_ATOMS: atom_id res chain seq x y z
N MET A 1 46.00 -7.54 37.61
CA MET A 1 45.83 -7.39 36.15
C MET A 1 46.66 -8.46 35.45
N SER A 2 46.06 -9.14 34.48
CA SER A 2 46.69 -10.01 33.46
C SER A 2 47.23 -11.39 33.90
N CYS A 3 46.33 -12.33 34.22
CA CYS A 3 46.66 -13.76 34.13
C CYS A 3 45.41 -14.65 34.01
N GLY A 4 44.68 -14.58 32.89
CA GLY A 4 43.48 -15.41 32.70
C GLY A 4 42.81 -15.42 31.33
N LEU A 5 43.43 -14.86 30.29
CA LEU A 5 42.83 -14.76 28.94
C LEU A 5 43.82 -15.11 27.82
N ARG A 6 44.54 -16.23 27.97
CA ARG A 6 45.39 -16.79 26.89
C ARG A 6 45.11 -18.26 26.52
N ASN A 7 44.07 -18.88 27.09
CA ASN A 7 43.79 -20.31 26.89
C ASN A 7 42.45 -20.65 26.21
N LEU A 8 41.78 -19.70 25.55
CA LEU A 8 40.55 -19.96 24.79
C LEU A 8 40.71 -19.84 23.26
N GLY A 9 41.88 -19.45 22.76
CA GLY A 9 42.17 -19.35 21.33
C GLY A 9 42.90 -20.54 20.71
N GLN A 10 43.48 -21.44 21.52
CA GLN A 10 44.32 -22.55 21.02
C GLN A 10 43.60 -23.90 20.96
N THR A 11 42.45 -24.06 21.61
CA THR A 11 41.65 -25.30 21.56
C THR A 11 40.71 -25.36 20.35
N ALA A 12 40.41 -24.24 19.69
CA ALA A 12 39.59 -24.22 18.47
C ALA A 12 40.40 -24.47 17.18
N LEU A 13 41.70 -24.14 17.16
CA LEU A 13 42.58 -24.33 16.00
C LEU A 13 43.11 -25.77 15.91
N GLY A 14 43.38 -26.44 17.04
CA GLY A 14 43.86 -27.83 17.06
C GLY A 14 42.82 -28.87 16.67
N VAL A 15 41.52 -28.59 16.89
CA VAL A 15 40.43 -29.46 16.40
C VAL A 15 40.27 -29.34 14.89
N TRP A 16 40.54 -28.15 14.33
CA TRP A 16 40.43 -27.87 12.90
C TRP A 16 41.55 -28.52 12.07
N GLU A 17 42.79 -28.56 12.59
CA GLU A 17 43.91 -29.24 11.92
C GLU A 17 43.78 -30.79 11.92
N SER A 18 43.14 -31.37 12.94
CA SER A 18 42.93 -32.83 13.00
C SER A 18 41.88 -33.36 12.01
N ALA A 19 40.94 -32.51 11.57
CA ALA A 19 39.90 -32.86 10.62
C ALA A 19 40.36 -32.79 9.14
N TYR A 20 41.50 -32.15 8.86
CA TYR A 20 42.04 -31.98 7.50
C TYR A 20 43.15 -32.98 7.12
N ALA A 21 43.59 -33.84 8.04
CA ALA A 21 44.72 -34.76 7.82
C ALA A 21 44.33 -36.20 7.42
N GLN A 22 43.04 -36.47 7.15
CA GLN A 22 42.56 -37.78 6.71
C GLN A 22 41.63 -37.64 5.51
N GLY A 23 42.21 -37.35 4.34
CA GLY A 23 41.51 -37.37 3.07
C GLY A 23 42.50 -37.71 1.97
N ASP A 24 42.41 -38.94 1.47
CA ASP A 24 43.20 -39.48 0.37
C ASP A 24 43.10 -38.54 -0.87
N PRO A 25 44.20 -38.01 -1.43
CA PRO A 25 44.15 -37.03 -2.51
C PRO A 25 43.63 -37.57 -3.85
N ASN A 26 43.21 -38.85 -3.92
CA ASN A 26 42.66 -39.48 -5.13
C ASN A 26 41.20 -39.94 -5.03
N SER A 27 40.43 -39.55 -4.00
CA SER A 27 38.99 -39.86 -3.92
C SER A 27 38.08 -38.63 -3.93
N VAL A 28 38.47 -37.58 -4.66
CA VAL A 28 37.52 -36.54 -5.05
C VAL A 28 36.66 -37.13 -6.15
N HIS A 29 35.47 -37.61 -5.78
CA HIS A 29 34.36 -37.66 -6.72
C HIS A 29 34.25 -36.25 -7.32
N LYS A 30 34.72 -36.08 -8.56
CA LYS A 30 34.34 -34.93 -9.38
C LYS A 30 32.84 -34.99 -9.44
N GLU A 31 32.18 -34.18 -8.62
CA GLU A 31 30.79 -33.85 -8.82
C GLU A 31 30.77 -33.02 -10.11
N GLU A 32 30.63 -33.75 -11.22
CA GLU A 32 30.51 -33.23 -12.56
C GLU A 32 29.23 -32.38 -12.55
N ARG A 33 29.37 -31.08 -12.26
CA ARG A 33 28.27 -30.11 -12.37
C ARG A 33 27.87 -30.11 -13.83
N SER A 34 26.91 -30.97 -14.16
CA SER A 34 26.38 -31.15 -15.50
C SER A 34 26.05 -29.77 -16.08
N PRO A 35 26.59 -29.40 -17.26
CA PRO A 35 26.37 -28.09 -17.87
C PRO A 35 24.88 -27.76 -18.03
N HIS A 36 24.04 -28.80 -18.11
CA HIS A 36 22.59 -28.70 -18.14
C HIS A 36 21.97 -28.09 -16.87
N VAL A 37 22.54 -28.32 -15.68
CA VAL A 37 21.99 -27.81 -14.40
C VAL A 37 22.28 -26.32 -14.23
N ALA A 38 23.48 -25.86 -14.61
CA ALA A 38 23.84 -24.44 -14.58
C ALA A 38 23.01 -23.62 -15.60
N GLU A 39 22.80 -24.16 -16.80
CA GLU A 39 21.97 -23.54 -17.83
C GLU A 39 20.49 -23.51 -17.43
N THR A 40 19.99 -24.56 -16.77
CA THR A 40 18.61 -24.62 -16.25
C THR A 40 18.41 -23.59 -15.14
N SER A 41 19.35 -23.45 -14.20
CA SER A 41 19.30 -22.42 -13.15
C SER A 41 19.34 -21.01 -13.74
N GLN A 42 20.17 -20.76 -14.76
CA GLN A 42 20.18 -19.45 -15.45
C GLN A 42 18.87 -19.17 -16.18
N ARG A 43 18.29 -20.15 -16.89
CA ARG A 43 16.98 -20.00 -17.53
C ARG A 43 15.86 -19.75 -16.51
N LEU A 44 15.92 -20.38 -15.33
CA LEU A 44 14.96 -20.16 -14.25
C LEU A 44 15.10 -18.76 -13.63
N LEU A 45 16.32 -18.29 -13.40
CA LEU A 45 16.56 -16.93 -12.90
C LEU A 45 16.12 -15.86 -13.90
N VAL A 46 16.38 -16.07 -15.19
CA VAL A 46 15.91 -15.18 -16.25
C VAL A 46 14.38 -15.22 -16.33
N LYS A 47 13.75 -16.40 -16.33
CA LYS A 47 12.28 -16.52 -16.31
C LYS A 47 11.66 -15.88 -15.07
N MET A 48 12.24 -16.08 -13.89
CA MET A 48 11.83 -15.39 -12.67
C MET A 48 11.97 -13.87 -12.82
N GLY A 49 13.08 -13.38 -13.37
CA GLY A 49 13.28 -11.95 -13.63
C GLY A 49 12.22 -11.37 -14.56
N HIS A 50 11.88 -12.09 -15.63
CA HIS A 50 10.81 -11.68 -16.56
C HIS A 50 9.42 -11.73 -15.91
N THR A 51 9.11 -12.75 -15.12
CA THR A 51 7.82 -12.87 -14.41
C THR A 51 7.67 -11.81 -13.33
N VAL A 52 8.70 -11.57 -12.52
CA VAL A 52 8.73 -10.51 -11.49
C VAL A 52 8.58 -9.14 -12.16
N ARG A 53 9.34 -8.88 -13.23
CA ARG A 53 9.21 -7.65 -14.00
C ARG A 53 7.80 -7.48 -14.59
N LYS A 54 7.19 -8.54 -15.11
CA LYS A 54 5.83 -8.50 -15.64
C LYS A 54 4.79 -8.22 -14.54
N ALA A 55 4.95 -8.81 -13.37
CA ALA A 55 4.07 -8.58 -12.23
C ALA A 55 4.19 -7.14 -11.71
N VAL A 56 5.42 -6.62 -11.59
CA VAL A 56 5.68 -5.25 -11.13
C VAL A 56 5.22 -4.22 -12.15
N LEU A 57 5.36 -4.49 -13.45
CA LEU A 57 4.94 -3.54 -14.49
C LEU A 57 3.47 -3.70 -14.88
N HIS A 58 2.75 -4.69 -14.34
CA HIS A 58 1.38 -4.96 -14.72
C HIS A 58 0.51 -3.71 -14.56
N ASP A 59 0.63 -3.04 -13.41
CA ASP A 59 -0.10 -1.82 -13.07
C ASP A 59 0.05 -0.71 -14.12
N VAL A 60 1.26 -0.54 -14.66
CA VAL A 60 1.58 0.48 -15.68
C VAL A 60 1.16 0.05 -17.08
N THR A 61 1.10 -1.26 -17.35
CA THR A 61 0.75 -1.81 -18.67
C THR A 61 -0.75 -2.01 -18.88
N VAL A 62 -1.56 -1.97 -17.82
CA VAL A 62 -3.02 -2.04 -17.94
C VAL A 62 -3.52 -0.76 -18.56
N ASP A 63 -4.16 -0.87 -19.72
CA ASP A 63 -4.91 0.25 -20.28
C ASP A 63 -6.22 0.41 -19.49
N ILE A 64 -6.39 1.60 -18.92
CA ILE A 64 -7.60 1.96 -18.17
C ILE A 64 -8.70 2.51 -19.10
N HIS A 65 -8.35 2.92 -20.32
CA HIS A 65 -9.29 3.51 -21.26
C HIS A 65 -10.09 2.46 -22.03
N GLU A 66 -9.70 1.19 -21.98
CA GLU A 66 -10.44 0.06 -22.56
C GLU A 66 -11.90 0.01 -22.04
N ASP A 67 -12.14 0.35 -20.77
CA ASP A 67 -13.49 0.38 -20.20
C ASP A 67 -14.42 1.41 -20.87
N ILE A 68 -13.87 2.43 -21.55
CA ILE A 68 -14.68 3.42 -22.29
C ILE A 68 -15.32 2.76 -23.52
N ASP A 69 -14.66 1.77 -24.12
CA ASP A 69 -15.15 1.08 -25.29
C ASP A 69 -16.12 -0.05 -24.93
N GLU A 70 -15.98 -0.64 -23.74
CA GLU A 70 -16.84 -1.72 -23.25
C GLU A 70 -18.20 -1.23 -22.71
N ASP A 71 -18.20 -0.16 -21.91
CA ASP A 71 -19.40 0.32 -21.21
C ASP A 71 -20.05 1.52 -21.93
N GLU A 72 -21.26 1.33 -22.47
CA GLU A 72 -21.99 2.38 -23.19
C GLU A 72 -22.23 3.64 -22.34
N ASN A 73 -22.57 3.47 -21.05
CA ASN A 73 -22.79 4.58 -20.12
C ASN A 73 -21.52 5.42 -19.87
N ILE A 74 -20.35 4.78 -19.87
CA ILE A 74 -19.08 5.47 -19.70
C ILE A 74 -18.77 6.23 -21.00
N ARG A 75 -18.96 5.59 -22.14
CA ARG A 75 -18.73 6.21 -23.45
C ARG A 75 -19.57 7.46 -23.67
N THR A 76 -20.87 7.42 -23.33
CA THR A 76 -21.77 8.57 -23.48
C THR A 76 -21.36 9.73 -22.58
N MET A 77 -20.96 9.47 -21.33
CA MET A 77 -20.42 10.47 -20.42
C MET A 77 -19.15 11.11 -20.98
N HIS A 78 -18.22 10.31 -21.51
CA HIS A 78 -16.96 10.81 -22.07
C HIS A 78 -17.15 11.62 -23.36
N GLN A 79 -18.17 11.30 -24.16
CA GLN A 79 -18.54 12.03 -25.38
C GLN A 79 -19.32 13.33 -25.10
N ALA A 80 -20.15 13.33 -24.05
CA ALA A 80 -20.95 14.49 -23.66
C ALA A 80 -20.11 15.60 -23.01
N ALA A 81 -18.95 15.24 -22.45
CA ALA A 81 -18.12 16.17 -21.71
C ALA A 81 -17.40 17.22 -22.58
N GLU A 82 -17.40 18.46 -22.10
CA GLU A 82 -16.81 19.64 -22.70
C GLU A 82 -15.32 19.43 -22.97
N ILE A 83 -14.92 19.83 -24.17
CA ILE A 83 -13.54 19.76 -24.64
C ILE A 83 -12.93 21.13 -24.39
N PHE A 84 -12.02 21.20 -23.43
CA PHE A 84 -11.27 22.41 -23.13
C PHE A 84 -10.18 22.69 -24.17
N ASP A 85 -9.76 23.95 -24.21
CA ASP A 85 -8.68 24.39 -25.08
C ASP A 85 -7.38 23.60 -24.79
N PRO A 86 -6.71 23.03 -25.82
CA PRO A 86 -5.52 22.22 -25.62
C PRO A 86 -4.37 22.97 -24.95
N GLU A 87 -4.15 24.25 -25.26
CA GLU A 87 -3.03 25.02 -24.68
C GLU A 87 -3.22 25.18 -23.17
N THR A 88 -4.47 25.41 -22.75
CA THR A 88 -4.85 25.48 -21.33
C THR A 88 -4.61 24.14 -20.63
N GLU A 89 -5.07 23.03 -21.22
CA GLU A 89 -4.87 21.69 -20.64
C GLU A 89 -3.38 21.31 -20.54
N TYR A 90 -2.55 21.75 -21.48
CA TYR A 90 -1.10 21.56 -21.39
C TYR A 90 -0.48 22.29 -20.19
N ALA A 91 -0.93 23.51 -19.89
CA ALA A 91 -0.46 24.23 -18.70
C ALA A 91 -0.93 23.53 -17.41
N TYR A 92 -2.20 23.13 -17.34
CA TYR A 92 -2.76 22.43 -16.19
C TYR A 92 -2.15 21.06 -15.94
N LYS A 93 -1.68 20.36 -16.98
CA LYS A 93 -0.95 19.09 -16.83
C LYS A 93 0.26 19.21 -15.89
N TYR A 94 1.05 20.26 -16.03
CA TYR A 94 2.22 20.46 -15.14
C TYR A 94 1.78 20.81 -13.72
N LEU A 95 0.74 21.63 -13.57
CA LEU A 95 0.18 22.00 -12.27
C LEU A 95 -0.37 20.77 -11.55
N GLN A 96 -1.15 19.95 -12.24
CA GLN A 96 -1.72 18.72 -11.72
C GLN A 96 -0.63 17.73 -11.32
N MET A 97 0.43 17.57 -12.12
CA MET A 97 1.51 16.66 -11.77
C MET A 97 2.19 17.07 -10.46
N PHE A 98 2.41 18.38 -10.26
CA PHE A 98 2.96 18.89 -9.02
C PHE A 98 2.01 18.73 -7.83
N SER A 99 0.72 19.07 -7.99
CA SER A 99 -0.27 18.92 -6.92
C SER A 99 -0.51 17.45 -6.56
N ALA A 100 -0.55 16.55 -7.54
CA ALA A 100 -0.67 15.11 -7.33
C ALA A 100 0.50 14.56 -6.51
N CYS A 101 1.74 15.02 -6.76
CA CYS A 101 2.89 14.66 -5.92
C CYS A 101 2.71 15.10 -4.46
N CYS A 102 2.25 16.33 -4.24
CA CYS A 102 1.99 16.86 -2.90
C CYS A 102 0.86 16.10 -2.18
N VAL A 103 -0.25 15.84 -2.88
CA VAL A 103 -1.39 15.07 -2.37
C VAL A 103 -0.98 13.63 -2.06
N SER A 104 -0.22 12.98 -2.94
CA SER A 104 0.29 11.62 -2.74
C SER A 104 1.15 11.53 -1.48
N PHE A 105 2.04 12.50 -1.25
CA PHE A 105 2.84 12.56 -0.02
C PHE A 105 1.96 12.72 1.23
N ALA A 106 0.99 13.65 1.19
CA ALA A 106 0.07 13.88 2.30
C ALA A 106 -0.80 12.64 2.61
N TYR A 107 -1.30 11.95 1.57
CA TYR A 107 -2.09 10.74 1.71
C TYR A 107 -1.26 9.59 2.26
N GLY A 108 -0.04 9.40 1.77
CA GLY A 108 0.88 8.39 2.30
C GLY A 108 1.17 8.58 3.78
N ALA A 109 1.41 9.82 4.21
CA ALA A 109 1.64 10.13 5.63
C ALA A 109 0.41 9.83 6.50
N LYS A 110 -0.79 10.16 6.01
CA LYS A 110 -2.05 9.92 6.72
C LYS A 110 -2.41 8.45 6.79
N ASP A 111 -2.33 7.73 5.68
CA ASP A 111 -2.76 6.34 5.59
C ASP A 111 -1.76 5.38 6.26
N SER A 112 -0.47 5.74 6.27
CA SER A 112 0.53 5.01 7.06
C SER A 112 0.21 5.03 8.55
N ALA A 113 -0.39 6.11 9.07
CA ALA A 113 -0.76 6.20 10.48
C ALA A 113 -1.93 5.26 10.84
N ASN A 114 -2.87 5.04 9.92
CA ASN A 114 -4.01 4.15 10.13
C ASN A 114 -3.57 2.68 10.34
N ALA A 115 -2.53 2.23 9.62
CA ALA A 115 -1.96 0.89 9.78
C ALA A 115 -0.95 0.81 10.94
N ALA A 116 -0.06 1.81 11.06
CA ALA A 116 0.98 1.81 12.08
C ALA A 116 0.45 2.00 13.50
N GLY A 117 -0.62 2.78 13.68
CA GLY A 117 -1.16 3.15 14.99
C GLY A 117 -1.55 1.96 15.88
N PRO A 118 -2.48 1.08 15.45
CA PRO A 118 -2.89 -0.08 16.24
C PRO A 118 -1.73 -1.05 16.51
N TYR A 119 -0.85 -1.26 15.54
CA TYR A 119 0.28 -2.16 15.68
C TYR A 119 1.33 -1.60 16.67
N ALA A 120 1.63 -0.31 16.59
CA ALA A 120 2.50 0.36 17.55
C ALA A 120 1.92 0.34 18.96
N ALA A 121 0.60 0.47 19.11
CA ALA A 121 -0.06 0.35 20.41
C ALA A 121 0.12 -1.07 21.00
N ASN A 122 -0.11 -2.11 20.21
CA ASN A 122 0.09 -3.51 20.65
C ASN A 122 1.55 -3.78 21.03
N TRP A 123 2.51 -3.32 20.22
CA TRP A 123 3.94 -3.47 20.50
C TRP A 123 4.36 -2.73 21.77
N TYR A 124 3.82 -1.53 22.01
CA TYR A 124 4.10 -0.75 23.21
C TYR A 124 3.58 -1.46 24.47
N VAL A 125 2.34 -1.95 24.45
CA VAL A 125 1.75 -2.71 25.58
C VAL A 125 2.55 -3.97 25.87
N TYR A 126 3.02 -4.67 24.84
CA TYR A 126 3.83 -5.88 25.00
C TYR A 126 5.15 -5.63 25.75
N ASN A 127 5.82 -4.50 25.50
CA ASN A 127 7.12 -4.22 26.12
C ASN A 127 7.02 -3.52 27.48
N ASN A 128 6.02 -2.65 27.66
CA ASN A 128 5.93 -1.77 28.82
C ASN A 128 4.89 -2.23 29.84
N SER A 129 4.01 -3.18 29.50
CA SER A 129 2.89 -3.66 30.33
C SER A 129 1.95 -2.58 30.86
N GLU A 130 2.07 -1.34 30.36
CA GLU A 130 1.30 -0.17 30.75
C GLU A 130 0.77 0.53 29.50
N ILE A 131 -0.47 1.03 29.61
CA ILE A 131 -1.04 1.93 28.62
C ILE A 131 -0.92 3.34 29.20
N LYS A 132 -0.13 4.21 28.55
CA LYS A 132 -0.16 5.63 28.89
C LYS A 132 -1.52 6.19 28.47
N ALA A 133 -2.42 6.39 29.44
CA ALA A 133 -3.75 6.96 29.21
C ALA A 133 -3.69 8.39 28.63
N THR A 134 -2.56 9.08 28.82
CA THR A 134 -2.36 10.46 28.38
C THR A 134 -0.93 10.65 27.85
N GLY A 135 -0.78 10.85 26.54
CA GLY A 135 0.50 11.14 25.89
C GLY A 135 0.66 10.47 24.53
N ARG A 136 1.56 10.99 23.68
CA ARG A 136 1.91 10.35 22.40
C ARG A 136 2.68 9.07 22.70
N THR A 137 2.14 7.92 22.29
CA THR A 137 2.91 6.66 22.29
C THR A 137 4.03 6.78 21.25
N PRO A 138 5.31 6.60 21.64
CA PRO A 138 6.39 6.66 20.68
C PRO A 138 6.25 5.47 19.73
N CYS A 139 6.02 5.76 18.44
CA CYS A 139 6.00 4.75 17.39
C CYS A 139 7.44 4.53 16.88
N PRO A 140 8.02 3.34 17.05
CA PRO A 140 9.36 3.08 16.56
C PRO A 140 9.42 3.11 15.03
N MET A 141 10.54 3.60 14.48
CA MET A 141 10.68 3.85 13.03
C MET A 141 10.47 2.62 12.16
N TRP A 142 10.82 1.42 12.65
CA TRP A 142 10.67 0.18 11.88
C TRP A 142 9.21 -0.15 11.56
N ILE A 143 8.26 0.22 12.45
CA ILE A 143 6.82 0.04 12.23
C ILE A 143 6.34 0.96 11.12
N LEU A 144 6.80 2.22 11.12
CA LEU A 144 6.48 3.19 10.07
C LEU A 144 7.03 2.75 8.72
N THR A 145 8.26 2.22 8.67
CA THR A 145 8.84 1.71 7.43
C THR A 145 8.10 0.47 6.91
N LEU A 146 7.61 -0.41 7.80
CA LEU A 146 6.80 -1.56 7.42
C LEU A 146 5.46 -1.12 6.82
N ALA A 147 4.79 -0.15 7.45
CA ALA A 147 3.53 0.41 6.94
C ALA A 147 3.71 1.09 5.58
N ALA A 148 4.76 1.91 5.43
CA ALA A 148 5.08 2.56 4.17
C ALA A 148 5.38 1.55 3.04
N PHE A 149 6.17 0.51 3.34
CA PHE A 149 6.43 -0.57 2.38
C PHE A 149 5.14 -1.30 1.97
N GLY A 150 4.25 -1.58 2.93
CA GLY A 150 2.95 -2.19 2.66
C GLY A 150 2.08 -1.37 1.69
N ILE A 151 2.04 -0.04 1.87
CA ILE A 151 1.31 0.85 0.96
C ILE A 151 1.91 0.81 -0.45
N VAL A 152 3.24 0.90 -0.59
CA VAL A 152 3.92 0.86 -1.89
C VAL A 152 3.67 -0.48 -2.61
N CYS A 153 3.78 -1.60 -1.89
CA CYS A 153 3.48 -2.91 -2.43
C CYS A 153 2.01 -3.04 -2.84
N GLY A 154 1.07 -2.56 -2.02
CA GLY A 154 -0.35 -2.59 -2.32
C GLY A 154 -0.69 -1.79 -3.59
N LEU A 155 -0.21 -0.55 -3.68
CA LEU A 155 -0.40 0.30 -4.86
C LEU A 155 0.18 -0.35 -6.12
N ASN A 156 1.36 -0.95 -6.05
CA ASN A 156 1.97 -1.62 -7.20
C ASN A 156 1.20 -2.89 -7.66
N THR A 157 0.47 -3.55 -6.76
CA THR A 157 -0.25 -4.80 -7.09
C THR A 157 -1.70 -4.60 -7.50
N TYR A 158 -2.40 -3.61 -6.94
CA TYR A 158 -3.84 -3.44 -7.11
C TYR A 158 -4.27 -1.98 -7.32
N GLY A 159 -3.30 -1.05 -7.45
CA GLY A 159 -3.57 0.39 -7.64
C GLY A 159 -4.37 0.69 -8.90
N TYR A 160 -4.10 -0.03 -10.00
CA TYR A 160 -4.75 0.16 -11.30
C TYR A 160 -6.27 0.07 -11.22
N ASN A 161 -6.84 -0.76 -10.33
CA ASN A 161 -8.30 -0.87 -10.17
C ASN A 161 -8.91 0.41 -9.61
N MET A 162 -8.22 1.09 -8.68
CA MET A 162 -8.68 2.38 -8.15
C MET A 162 -8.47 3.50 -9.15
N ILE A 163 -7.32 3.52 -9.85
CA ILE A 163 -7.03 4.50 -10.91
C ILE A 163 -8.07 4.41 -12.03
N ARG A 164 -8.47 3.20 -12.40
CA ARG A 164 -9.53 2.93 -13.38
C ARG A 164 -10.89 3.48 -12.94
N VAL A 165 -11.29 3.23 -11.70
CA VAL A 165 -12.57 3.73 -11.16
C VAL A 165 -12.61 5.26 -11.14
N LEU A 166 -11.60 5.89 -10.55
CA LEU A 166 -11.54 7.34 -10.33
C LEU A 166 -11.20 8.12 -11.61
N GLY A 167 -10.27 7.59 -12.43
CA GLY A 167 -9.79 8.28 -13.63
C GLY A 167 -10.72 8.16 -14.83
N VAL A 168 -11.51 7.08 -14.93
CA VAL A 168 -12.27 6.77 -16.14
C VAL A 168 -13.75 6.50 -15.87
N LYS A 169 -14.08 5.69 -14.85
CA LYS A 169 -15.46 5.20 -14.66
C LYS A 169 -16.40 6.18 -13.94
N MET A 170 -15.86 7.06 -13.10
CA MET A 170 -16.65 7.98 -12.27
C MET A 170 -17.07 9.24 -13.02
N ALA A 171 -16.10 9.96 -13.58
CA ALA A 171 -16.30 11.17 -14.39
C ALA A 171 -15.15 11.29 -15.41
N LYS A 172 -15.33 12.10 -16.45
CA LYS A 172 -14.24 12.36 -17.40
C LYS A 172 -13.16 13.21 -16.74
N MET A 173 -11.98 12.63 -16.55
CA MET A 173 -10.84 13.34 -15.96
C MET A 173 -9.91 13.92 -17.02
N THR A 174 -9.89 15.25 -17.12
CA THR A 174 -8.83 16.00 -17.81
C THR A 174 -7.90 16.66 -16.78
N PRO A 175 -6.70 17.09 -17.18
CA PRO A 175 -5.77 17.70 -16.22
C PRO A 175 -6.32 18.90 -15.44
N SER A 176 -7.06 19.78 -16.09
CA SER A 176 -7.74 20.91 -15.44
C SER A 176 -8.76 20.47 -14.38
N ARG A 177 -9.55 19.44 -14.70
CA ARG A 177 -10.54 18.80 -13.82
C ARG A 177 -9.89 18.15 -12.61
N GLY A 178 -8.81 17.37 -12.84
CA GLY A 178 -8.05 16.71 -11.79
C GLY A 178 -7.39 17.70 -10.83
N TYR A 179 -6.76 18.75 -11.36
CA TYR A 179 -6.18 19.82 -10.53
C TYR A 179 -7.23 20.53 -9.67
N SER A 180 -8.41 20.83 -10.25
CA SER A 180 -9.51 21.46 -9.51
C SER A 180 -10.06 20.56 -8.41
N ALA A 181 -10.17 19.24 -8.67
CA ALA A 181 -10.57 18.27 -7.67
C ALA A 181 -9.56 18.22 -6.51
N GLU A 182 -8.26 18.14 -6.82
CA GLU A 182 -7.19 18.10 -5.81
C GLU A 182 -7.15 19.37 -4.95
N LEU A 183 -7.34 20.55 -5.55
CA LEU A 183 -7.43 21.81 -4.79
C LEU A 183 -8.63 21.85 -3.85
N SER A 184 -9.79 21.37 -4.31
CA SER A 184 -11.00 21.27 -3.48
C SER A 184 -10.75 20.36 -2.27
N VAL A 185 -10.14 19.19 -2.50
CA VAL A 185 -9.77 18.28 -1.42
C VAL A 185 -8.77 18.91 -0.47
N ALA A 186 -7.72 19.55 -0.98
CA ALA A 186 -6.72 20.22 -0.15
C ALA A 186 -7.34 21.28 0.76
N LEU A 187 -8.30 22.06 0.25
CA LEU A 187 -9.04 23.05 1.03
C LEU A 187 -9.87 22.41 2.14
N VAL A 188 -10.66 21.39 1.81
CA VAL A 188 -11.50 20.67 2.79
C VAL A 188 -10.64 20.02 3.87
N VAL A 189 -9.53 19.40 3.49
CA VAL A 189 -8.59 18.78 4.43
C VAL A 189 -7.93 19.84 5.32
N ALA A 190 -7.49 20.97 4.76
CA ALA A 190 -6.89 22.05 5.54
C ALA A 190 -7.84 22.58 6.62
N VAL A 191 -9.11 22.77 6.27
CA VAL A 191 -10.15 23.19 7.22
C VAL A 191 -10.37 22.12 8.30
N ALA A 192 -10.47 20.85 7.91
CA ALA A 192 -10.65 19.76 8.87
C ALA A 192 -9.48 19.62 9.84
N VAL A 193 -8.25 19.78 9.35
CA VAL A 193 -7.03 19.76 10.19
C VAL A 193 -7.03 20.93 11.16
N TYR A 194 -7.48 22.12 10.75
CA TYR A 194 -7.61 23.27 11.65
C TYR A 194 -8.57 22.99 12.81
N PHE A 195 -9.69 22.32 12.53
CA PHE A 195 -10.65 21.88 13.55
C PHE A 195 -10.28 20.55 14.23
N GLN A 196 -9.14 19.96 13.89
CA GLN A 196 -8.66 18.67 14.42
C GLN A 196 -9.68 17.52 14.24
N LEU A 197 -10.48 17.57 13.18
CA LEU A 197 -11.49 16.56 12.89
C LEU A 197 -10.87 15.37 12.14
N PRO A 198 -11.11 14.12 12.58
CA PRO A 198 -10.74 12.95 11.81
C PRO A 198 -11.67 12.84 10.59
N ILE A 199 -11.13 13.11 9.41
CA ILE A 199 -11.86 13.02 8.14
C ILE A 199 -11.31 11.90 7.26
N SER A 200 -12.12 11.38 6.35
CA SER A 200 -11.67 10.45 5.30
C SER A 200 -11.33 11.20 4.03
N THR A 201 -10.07 11.06 3.58
CA THR A 201 -9.58 11.68 2.33
C THR A 201 -10.20 11.02 1.10
N THR A 202 -10.53 9.73 1.18
CA THR A 202 -11.27 9.02 0.12
C THR A 202 -12.64 9.66 -0.11
N HIS A 203 -13.38 9.98 0.95
CA HIS A 203 -14.66 10.67 0.79
C HIS A 203 -14.49 12.08 0.21
N CYS A 204 -13.43 12.79 0.58
CA CYS A 204 -13.13 14.11 0.02
C CYS A 204 -12.89 14.04 -1.49
N ILE A 205 -12.05 13.11 -1.97
CA ILE A 205 -11.75 13.02 -3.41
C ILE A 205 -12.97 12.55 -4.21
N PHE A 206 -13.70 11.52 -3.76
CA PHE A 206 -14.94 11.10 -4.42
C PHE A 206 -15.96 12.25 -4.50
N GLY A 207 -16.11 13.03 -3.42
CA GLY A 207 -16.98 14.20 -3.42
C GLY A 207 -16.53 15.29 -4.40
N ALA A 208 -15.21 15.52 -4.50
CA ALA A 208 -14.66 16.47 -5.45
C ALA A 208 -14.84 16.01 -6.90
N GLU A 209 -14.64 14.73 -7.20
CA GLU A 209 -14.85 14.18 -8.55
C GLU A 209 -16.32 14.28 -8.99
N ILE A 210 -17.25 13.94 -8.09
CA ILE A 210 -18.69 14.09 -8.34
C ILE A 210 -19.02 15.56 -8.55
N GLY A 211 -18.46 16.47 -7.75
CA GLY A 211 -18.64 17.90 -7.93
C GLY A 211 -18.18 18.38 -9.31
N VAL A 212 -17.01 17.93 -9.77
CA VAL A 212 -16.49 18.25 -11.10
C VAL A 212 -17.36 17.65 -12.21
N GLY A 213 -17.82 16.41 -12.06
CA GLY A 213 -18.74 15.80 -13.03
C GLY A 213 -20.11 16.48 -13.06
N MET A 214 -20.62 16.96 -11.92
CA MET A 214 -21.87 17.73 -11.83
C MET A 214 -21.75 19.11 -12.49
N CYS A 215 -20.57 19.73 -12.48
CA CYS A 215 -20.33 20.98 -13.20
C CYS A 215 -20.43 20.83 -14.73
N GLU A 216 -20.18 19.63 -15.25
CA GLU A 216 -20.34 19.30 -16.66
C GLU A 216 -21.82 19.07 -17.01
N SER A 217 -22.45 18.13 -16.31
CA SER A 217 -23.86 17.80 -16.48
C SER A 217 -24.33 17.02 -15.27
N PHE A 218 -25.46 17.43 -14.69
CA PHE A 218 -26.00 16.78 -13.49
C PHE A 218 -26.31 15.29 -13.72
N ASP A 219 -26.96 14.94 -14.83
CA ASP A 219 -27.39 13.56 -15.11
C ASP A 219 -26.31 12.73 -15.81
N ASN A 220 -25.61 13.32 -16.79
CA ASN A 220 -24.71 12.59 -17.71
C ASN A 220 -23.22 12.81 -17.43
N GLY A 221 -22.85 13.74 -16.54
CA GLY A 221 -21.46 14.06 -16.25
C GLY A 221 -20.82 13.16 -15.19
N THR A 222 -21.61 12.34 -14.49
CA THR A 222 -21.14 11.43 -13.43
C THR A 222 -21.88 10.10 -13.48
N ASN A 223 -21.17 9.00 -13.23
CA ASN A 223 -21.77 7.67 -13.10
C ASN A 223 -22.43 7.46 -11.72
N TRP A 224 -23.70 7.87 -11.59
CA TRP A 224 -24.48 7.75 -10.35
C TRP A 224 -24.65 6.32 -9.84
N ALA A 225 -24.75 5.35 -10.74
CA ALA A 225 -24.88 3.95 -10.36
C ALA A 225 -23.60 3.42 -9.70
N LEU A 226 -22.44 3.80 -10.22
CA LEU A 226 -21.15 3.45 -9.64
C LEU A 226 -20.93 4.14 -8.28
N PHE A 227 -21.31 5.42 -8.19
CA PHE A 227 -21.27 6.14 -6.91
C PHE A 227 -22.13 5.46 -5.84
N ALA A 228 -23.39 5.12 -6.15
CA ALA A 228 -24.29 4.45 -5.21
C ALA A 228 -23.73 3.10 -4.75
N LYS A 229 -23.16 2.30 -5.67
CA LYS A 229 -22.48 1.04 -5.33
C LYS A 229 -21.31 1.26 -4.38
N THR A 230 -20.51 2.30 -4.63
CA THR A 230 -19.35 2.65 -3.78
C THR A 230 -19.81 3.07 -2.38
N PHE A 231 -20.86 3.89 -2.29
CA PHE A 231 -21.43 4.33 -1.03
C PHE A 231 -21.96 3.15 -0.19
N ILE A 232 -22.70 2.24 -0.82
CA ILE A 232 -23.18 1.01 -0.18
C ILE A 232 -21.98 0.17 0.30
N ALA A 233 -20.94 0.03 -0.53
CA ALA A 233 -19.74 -0.69 -0.16
C ALA A 233 -19.08 -0.10 1.09
N TRP A 234 -18.96 1.23 1.21
CA TRP A 234 -18.42 1.87 2.41
C TRP A 234 -19.20 1.50 3.69
N CYS A 235 -20.55 1.53 3.64
CA CYS A 235 -21.37 1.11 4.77
C CYS A 235 -21.10 -0.35 5.17
N PHE A 236 -21.03 -1.25 4.18
CA PHE A 236 -20.70 -2.66 4.44
C PHE A 236 -19.29 -2.83 5.00
N THR A 237 -18.29 -2.08 4.51
CA THR A 237 -16.92 -2.20 5.03
C THR A 237 -16.81 -1.87 6.51
N VAL A 238 -17.50 -0.82 6.99
CA VAL A 238 -17.52 -0.45 8.42
C VAL A 238 -18.19 -1.55 9.25
N LEU A 239 -19.33 -2.05 8.80
CA LEU A 239 -20.07 -3.12 9.50
C LEU A 239 -19.24 -4.40 9.60
N ILE A 240 -18.69 -4.86 8.48
CA ILE A 240 -17.88 -6.07 8.43
C ILE A 240 -16.61 -5.89 9.27
N SER A 241 -15.89 -4.77 9.14
CA SER A 241 -14.70 -4.50 9.95
C SER A 241 -15.00 -4.50 11.45
N GLY A 242 -16.13 -3.91 11.86
CA GLY A 242 -16.56 -3.92 13.26
C GLY A 242 -16.86 -5.33 13.77
N LEU A 243 -17.58 -6.13 12.98
CA LEU A 243 -17.90 -7.52 13.33
C LEU A 243 -16.64 -8.39 13.42
N PHE A 244 -15.70 -8.26 12.48
CA PHE A 244 -14.43 -8.98 12.54
C PHE A 244 -13.59 -8.58 13.76
N SER A 245 -13.52 -7.28 14.06
CA SER A 245 -12.84 -6.79 15.26
C SER A 245 -13.45 -7.38 16.53
N ALA A 246 -14.78 -7.36 16.66
CA ALA A 246 -15.50 -7.94 17.78
C ALA A 246 -15.29 -9.47 17.88
N PHE A 247 -15.29 -10.17 16.76
CA PHE A 247 -15.05 -11.62 16.70
C PHE A 247 -13.64 -11.97 17.20
N PHE A 248 -12.60 -11.31 16.70
CA PHE A 248 -11.23 -11.57 17.15
C PHE A 248 -11.01 -11.19 18.61
N PHE A 249 -11.64 -10.11 19.08
CA PHE A 249 -11.59 -9.73 20.48
C PHE A 249 -12.23 -10.82 21.37
N ALA A 250 -13.45 -11.26 21.05
CA ALA A 250 -14.14 -12.31 21.79
C ALA A 250 -13.40 -13.66 21.74
N ALA A 251 -12.76 -14.00 20.62
CA ALA A 251 -11.94 -15.19 20.50
C ALA A 251 -10.63 -15.13 21.32
N GLY A 252 -10.18 -13.92 21.71
CA GLY A 252 -9.00 -13.70 22.53
C GLY A 252 -9.24 -13.81 24.04
N GLU A 253 -10.50 -13.65 24.49
CA GLU A 253 -10.91 -13.76 25.91
C GLU A 253 -10.45 -15.05 26.63
N PRO A 254 -10.46 -16.25 26.01
CA PRO A 254 -9.99 -17.48 26.66
C PRO A 254 -8.49 -17.48 27.01
N PHE A 255 -7.69 -16.61 26.37
CA PHE A 255 -6.23 -16.55 26.55
C PHE A 255 -5.80 -15.47 27.56
N GLN A 256 -6.75 -14.78 28.20
CA GLN A 256 -6.43 -13.79 29.22
C GLN A 256 -5.98 -14.46 30.52
N PRO A 257 -4.84 -14.05 31.11
CA PRO A 257 -4.31 -14.66 32.33
C PRO A 257 -5.19 -14.47 33.58
N ASN A 258 -6.22 -13.60 33.51
CA ASN A 258 -7.19 -13.34 34.59
C ASN A 258 -8.62 -13.75 34.21
N ASN A 259 -8.81 -14.79 33.38
CA ASN A 259 -10.15 -15.24 33.02
C ASN A 259 -10.80 -16.01 34.19
N PRO A 260 -11.91 -15.52 34.78
CA PRO A 260 -12.58 -16.16 35.91
C PRO A 260 -13.27 -17.50 35.55
N VAL A 261 -13.34 -17.85 34.27
CA VAL A 261 -13.89 -19.14 33.80
C VAL A 261 -12.88 -20.30 33.95
N LEU A 262 -11.60 -19.98 34.17
CA LEU A 262 -10.50 -20.96 34.31
C LEU A 262 -9.97 -21.12 35.75
N THR A 263 -10.57 -20.43 36.73
CA THR A 263 -10.28 -20.54 38.18
C THR A 263 -11.50 -21.06 38.94
#